data_AF-A0A843HK96-F1
#
_entry.id   AF-A0A843HK96-F1
#
_cell.length_a   1.000
_cell.length_b   1.000
_cell.length_c   1.000
_cell.angle_alpha   90.00
_cell.angle_beta   90.00
_cell.angle_gamma   90.00
#
_symmetry.space_group_name_H-M   'P 1'
#
loop_
_entity.id
_entity.type
_entity.pdbx_description
1 polymer ?
#
loop_
_entity_poly.entity_id
_entity_poly.type
_entity_poly.pdbx_seq_one_letter_code
_entity_poly.pdbx_strand_id
1 'polypeptide(L)'
;MVEIALGTALAAIGAGVAIGFAGLGSGLGQGMAAAGSVGAVAEDNDMFARGIIFSALPETQAIYGFLIAILLLVFSGLLGGGEGLSTTAGIVAIGVGAS
;
A
#
# COMPACT_ATOMS: atom_id res chain seq x y z
N MET A 1 20.02 -22.81 2.22
CA MET A 1 18.63 -22.93 2.69
C MET A 1 18.27 -21.84 3.69
N VAL A 2 19.01 -21.64 4.79
CA VAL A 2 18.77 -20.57 5.78
C VAL A 2 18.79 -19.17 5.16
N GLU A 3 19.76 -18.88 4.29
CA GLU A 3 19.88 -17.57 3.64
C GLU A 3 18.66 -17.21 2.79
N ILE A 4 18.13 -18.18 2.05
CA ILE A 4 16.93 -18.01 1.21
C ILE A 4 15.68 -17.81 2.06
N ALA A 5 15.56 -18.56 3.15
CA ALA A 5 14.46 -18.40 4.10
C ALA A 5 14.47 -17.00 4.72
N LEU A 6 15.66 -16.50 5.10
CA LEU A 6 15.81 -15.17 5.66
C LEU A 6 15.47 -14.07 4.66
N GLY A 7 16.01 -14.13 3.43
CA GLY A 7 15.72 -13.14 2.39
C GLY A 7 14.23 -13.07 2.06
N THR A 8 13.56 -14.22 2.01
CA THR A 8 12.13 -14.33 1.76
C THR A 8 11.28 -13.80 2.93
N ALA A 9 11.71 -14.04 4.18
CA ALA A 9 11.07 -13.47 5.36
C ALA A 9 11.19 -11.93 5.41
N LEU A 10 12.34 -11.38 5.03
CA LEU A 10 12.55 -9.93 4.93
C LEU A 10 11.65 -9.31 3.85
N ALA A 11 11.44 -10.00 2.72
CA ALA A 11 10.50 -9.56 1.70
C ALA A 11 9.04 -9.52 2.19
N ALA A 12 8.64 -10.47 3.04
CA ALA A 12 7.33 -10.43 3.68
C ALA A 12 7.17 -9.20 4.61
N ILE A 13 8.23 -8.82 5.34
CA ILE A 13 8.25 -7.58 6.12
C ILE A 13 8.12 -6.37 5.18
N GLY A 14 8.88 -6.33 4.09
CA GLY A 14 8.78 -5.27 3.08
C GLY A 14 7.37 -5.12 2.50
N ALA A 15 6.68 -6.24 2.21
CA ALA A 15 5.30 -6.22 1.76
C ALA A 15 4.34 -5.63 2.81
N GLY A 16 4.54 -5.98 4.09
CA GLY A 16 3.75 -5.41 5.20
C GLY A 16 3.98 -3.91 5.37
N VAL A 17 5.22 -3.45 5.23
CA VAL A 17 5.58 -2.02 5.27
C VAL A 17 4.90 -1.26 4.12
N ALA A 18 4.92 -1.81 2.90
CA ALA A 18 4.31 -1.19 1.72
C ALA A 18 2.82 -0.90 1.89
N ILE A 19 2.04 -1.93 2.20
CA ILE A 19 0.59 -1.77 2.36
C ILE A 19 0.25 -1.01 3.65
N GLY A 20 1.02 -1.20 4.72
CA GLY A 20 0.77 -0.59 6.02
C GLY A 20 0.86 0.94 5.95
N PHE A 21 1.99 1.47 5.48
CA PHE A 21 2.18 2.93 5.39
C PHE A 21 1.32 3.56 4.31
N ALA A 22 1.18 2.93 3.14
CA ALA A 22 0.33 3.43 2.08
C ALA A 22 -1.15 3.50 2.50
N GLY A 23 -1.66 2.44 3.15
CA GLY A 23 -3.02 2.39 3.67
C GLY A 23 -3.28 3.43 4.76
N LEU A 24 -2.33 3.63 5.67
CA LEU A 24 -2.42 4.67 6.70
C LEU A 24 -2.46 6.08 6.10
N GLY A 25 -1.53 6.41 5.20
CA GLY A 25 -1.48 7.73 4.55
C GLY A 25 -2.72 8.00 3.70
N SER A 26 -3.16 7.00 2.94
CA SER A 26 -4.38 7.04 2.13
C SER A 26 -5.63 7.27 2.98
N GLY A 27 -5.80 6.50 4.06
CA GLY A 27 -6.96 6.62 4.95
C GLY A 27 -7.05 7.98 5.65
N LEU A 28 -5.92 8.55 6.07
CA LEU A 28 -5.88 9.91 6.63
C LEU A 28 -6.30 10.96 5.60
N GLY A 29 -5.75 10.90 4.39
CA GLY A 29 -6.11 11.82 3.31
C GLY A 29 -7.58 11.69 2.91
N GLN A 30 -8.08 10.46 2.82
CA GLN A 30 -9.49 10.17 2.52
C GLN A 30 -10.41 10.71 3.60
N GLY A 31 -10.07 10.56 4.88
CA GLY A 31 -10.84 11.11 6.00
C GLY A 31 -10.94 12.64 5.93
N MET A 32 -9.83 13.33 5.64
CA MET A 32 -9.81 14.79 5.48
C MET A 32 -10.64 15.25 4.27
N ALA A 33 -10.50 14.59 3.13
CA ALA A 33 -11.25 14.90 1.91
C ALA A 33 -12.74 14.63 2.08
N ALA A 34 -13.12 13.53 2.75
CA ALA A 34 -14.50 13.21 3.06
C ALA A 34 -15.12 14.24 4.02
N ALA A 35 -14.41 14.65 5.07
CA ALA A 35 -14.89 15.67 6.00
C ALA A 35 -15.16 17.02 5.29
N GLY A 36 -14.24 17.46 4.42
CA GLY A 36 -14.44 18.66 3.61
C GLY A 36 -15.61 18.53 2.63
N SER A 37 -15.78 17.35 2.03
CA SER A 37 -16.87 17.06 1.11
C SER A 37 -18.23 17.09 1.79
N VAL A 38 -18.36 16.55 3.02
CA VAL A 38 -19.61 16.63 3.80
C VAL A 38 -19.95 18.09 4.11
N GLY A 39 -18.96 18.93 4.45
CA GLY A 39 -19.17 20.36 4.65
C GLY A 39 -19.69 21.06 3.39
N ALA A 40 -19.08 20.79 2.24
CA ALA A 40 -19.50 21.35 0.96
C ALA A 40 -20.93 20.90 0.57
N VAL A 41 -21.29 19.64 0.84
CA VAL A 41 -22.65 19.12 0.58
C VAL A 41 -23.70 19.78 1.46
N ALA A 42 -23.33 20.15 2.69
CA ALA A 42 -24.24 20.86 3.60
C ALA A 42 -24.56 22.29 3.11
N GLU A 43 -23.63 22.93 2.41
CA GLU A 43 -23.84 24.23 1.76
C GLU A 43 -24.57 24.10 0.41
N ASP A 44 -24.17 23.12 -0.41
CA ASP A 44 -24.69 22.86 -1.74
C ASP A 44 -24.80 21.35 -2.03
N ASN A 45 -26.02 20.83 -2.15
CA ASN A 45 -26.28 19.41 -2.39
C ASN A 45 -25.75 18.94 -3.76
N ASP A 46 -25.57 19.83 -4.74
CA ASP A 46 -25.01 19.47 -6.05
C ASP A 46 -23.53 19.04 -5.94
N MET A 47 -22.87 19.35 -4.82
CA MET A 47 -21.51 18.90 -4.53
C MET A 47 -21.40 17.43 -4.15
N PHE A 48 -22.50 16.70 -3.92
CA PHE A 48 -22.45 15.31 -3.45
C PHE A 48 -21.59 14.40 -4.34
N ALA A 49 -21.86 14.40 -5.65
CA ALA A 49 -21.11 13.57 -6.59
C ALA A 49 -19.63 13.98 -6.67
N ARG A 50 -19.33 15.28 -6.66
CA ARG A 50 -17.94 15.79 -6.65
C ARG A 50 -17.21 15.44 -5.36
N GLY A 51 -17.90 15.51 -4.23
CA GLY A 51 -17.36 15.15 -2.92
C GLY A 51 -16.90 13.70 -2.86
N ILE A 52 -17.71 12.78 -3.41
CA ILE A 52 -17.30 11.37 -3.54
C ILE A 52 -16.01 11.25 -4.36
N ILE A 53 -15.93 11.91 -5.53
CA ILE A 53 -14.74 11.85 -6.39
C ILE A 53 -13.51 12.38 -5.64
N PHE A 54 -13.59 13.53 -4.99
CA PHE A 54 -12.46 14.09 -4.24
C PHE A 54 -12.05 13.21 -3.05
N SER A 55 -13.01 12.58 -2.37
CA SER A 55 -12.73 11.64 -1.29
C SER A 55 -12.05 10.34 -1.75
N ALA A 56 -12.23 9.95 -3.02
CA ALA A 56 -11.62 8.75 -3.59
C ALA A 56 -10.20 8.98 -4.14
N LEU A 57 -9.79 10.23 -4.41
CA LEU A 57 -8.43 10.51 -4.93
C LEU A 57 -7.30 9.99 -4.02
N PRO A 58 -7.37 10.13 -2.68
CA PRO A 58 -6.36 9.59 -1.78
C PRO A 58 -6.25 8.06 -1.79
N GLU A 59 -7.30 7.33 -2.22
CA GLU A 59 -7.33 5.86 -2.28
C GLU A 59 -6.26 5.28 -3.22
N THR A 60 -5.88 6.05 -4.24
CA THR A 60 -4.82 5.68 -5.19
C THR A 60 -3.50 5.30 -4.52
N GLN A 61 -3.16 5.95 -3.40
CA GLN A 61 -1.94 5.65 -2.66
C GLN A 61 -1.99 4.25 -2.03
N ALA A 62 -3.13 3.87 -1.46
CA ALA A 62 -3.32 2.51 -0.92
C ALA A 62 -3.22 1.45 -2.02
N ILE A 63 -3.75 1.74 -3.22
CA ILE A 63 -3.67 0.81 -4.37
C ILE A 63 -2.20 0.57 -4.77
N TYR A 64 -1.36 1.61 -4.82
CA TYR A 64 0.06 1.45 -5.16
C TYR A 64 0.82 0.67 -4.09
N GLY A 65 0.63 0.95 -2.80
CA GLY A 65 1.26 0.18 -1.73
C GLY A 65 0.78 -1.27 -1.68
N PHE A 66 -0.50 -1.52 -1.97
CA PHE A 66 -1.03 -2.86 -2.12
C PHE A 66 -0.40 -3.60 -3.31
N LEU A 67 -0.26 -2.93 -4.46
CA LEU A 67 0.40 -3.50 -5.63
C LEU A 67 1.85 -3.89 -5.30
N ILE A 68 2.62 -3.01 -4.67
CA ILE A 68 4.00 -3.31 -4.26
C ILE A 68 4.04 -4.52 -3.32
N ALA A 69 3.16 -4.57 -2.32
CA ALA A 69 3.06 -5.72 -1.42
C ALA A 69 2.82 -7.04 -2.16
N ILE A 70 1.87 -7.06 -3.10
CA ILE A 70 1.60 -8.26 -3.91
C ILE A 70 2.81 -8.65 -4.77
N LEU A 71 3.45 -7.69 -5.43
CA LEU A 71 4.64 -7.96 -6.25
C LEU A 71 5.77 -8.55 -5.40
N LEU A 72 6.01 -8.01 -4.20
CA LEU A 72 7.00 -8.56 -3.27
C LEU A 72 6.65 -9.99 -2.84
N LEU A 73 5.38 -10.29 -2.52
CA LEU A 73 4.97 -11.63 -2.10
C LEU A 73 5.03 -12.66 -3.24
N VAL A 74 4.70 -12.26 -4.47
CA VAL A 74 4.76 -13.15 -5.64
C VAL A 74 6.21 -13.43 -6.02
N PHE A 75 7.03 -12.39 -6.19
CA PHE A 75 8.41 -12.54 -6.66
C PHE A 75 9.39 -13.03 -5.57
N SER A 76 9.03 -12.90 -4.29
CA SER A 76 9.79 -13.55 -3.22
C SER A 76 9.62 -15.07 -3.15
N GLY A 77 8.73 -15.64 -3.96
CA GLY A 77 8.41 -17.07 -3.91
C GLY A 77 7.41 -17.45 -2.82
N LEU A 78 6.99 -16.50 -1.97
CA LEU A 78 6.02 -16.75 -0.90
C LEU A 78 4.65 -17.17 -1.43
N LEU A 79 4.19 -16.51 -2.50
CA LEU A 79 2.95 -16.84 -3.21
C LEU A 79 3.18 -17.45 -4.60
N GLY A 80 4.36 -17.21 -5.21
CA GLY A 80 4.63 -17.52 -6.61
C GLY A 80 5.34 -18.84 -6.91
N GLY A 81 5.65 -19.67 -5.90
CA GLY A 81 6.35 -20.95 -6.10
C GLY A 81 7.79 -20.84 -6.62
N GLY A 82 8.40 -19.64 -6.56
CA GLY A 82 9.77 -19.38 -6.99
C GLY A 82 10.85 -19.84 -5.99
N GLU A 83 12.12 -19.74 -6.38
CA GLU A 83 13.28 -20.26 -5.62
C GLU A 83 13.62 -19.47 -4.32
N GLY A 84 12.83 -18.46 -3.96
CA GLY A 84 13.07 -17.59 -2.81
C GLY A 84 14.11 -16.51 -3.08
N LEU A 85 14.27 -15.56 -2.15
CA LEU A 85 15.19 -14.42 -2.30
C LEU A 85 16.47 -14.60 -1.49
N SER A 86 17.60 -14.12 -2.02
CA SER A 86 18.82 -13.95 -1.22
C SER A 86 18.62 -12.89 -0.12
N THR A 87 19.45 -12.94 0.91
CA THR A 87 19.36 -11.96 2.02
C THR A 87 19.50 -10.53 1.52
N THR A 88 20.40 -10.27 0.57
CA THR A 88 20.58 -8.95 -0.04
C THR A 88 19.30 -8.45 -0.71
N ALA A 89 18.62 -9.32 -1.48
CA ALA A 89 17.37 -8.97 -2.13
C ALA A 89 16.23 -8.78 -1.11
N GLY A 90 16.22 -9.55 -0.03
CA GLY A 90 15.30 -9.38 1.10
C GLY A 90 15.44 -8.02 1.80
N ILE A 91 16.66 -7.55 2.01
CA ILE A 91 16.91 -6.20 2.58
C ILE A 91 16.40 -5.11 1.62
N VAL A 92 16.67 -5.26 0.32
CA VAL A 92 16.17 -4.32 -0.70
C VAL A 92 14.64 -4.28 -0.70
N ALA A 93 13.98 -5.43 -0.54
CA ALA A 93 12.53 -5.53 -0.48
C ALA A 93 11.92 -4.72 0.67
N ILE A 94 12.61 -4.60 1.82
CA ILE A 94 12.18 -3.72 2.92
C ILE A 94 12.27 -2.24 2.49
N GLY A 95 13.37 -1.85 1.85
CA GLY A 95 13.57 -0.48 1.36
C GLY A 95 12.52 -0.08 0.32
N VAL A 96 12.25 -0.95 -0.66
CA VAL A 96 11.19 -0.76 -1.67
C VAL A 96 9.80 -0.76 -1.02
N GLY A 97 9.62 -1.50 0.06
CA GLY A 97 8.36 -1.48 0.81
C GLY A 97 8.10 -0.15 1.53
N ALA A 98 9.13 0.65 1.83
CA ALA A 98 8.98 1.91 2.56
C ALA A 98 8.81 3.15 1.67
N SER A 99 9.02 3.01 0.35
CA SER A 99 8.91 4.09 -0.66
C SER A 99 7.50 4.20 -1.23
#